data_AF-A0A359GUX2-F1
#
_entry.id   AF-A0A359GUX2-F1
#
_cell.length_a   1.000
_cell.length_b   1.000
_cell.length_c   1.000
_cell.angle_alpha   90.00
_cell.angle_beta   90.00
_cell.angle_gamma   90.00
#
_symmetry.space_group_name_H-M   'P 1'
#
loop_
_entity.id
_entity.type
_entity.pdbx_description
1 polymer ?
#
loop_
_entity_poly.entity_id
_entity_poly.type
_entity_poly.pdbx_seq_one_letter_code
_entity_poly.pdbx_strand_id
1 'polypeptide(L)'
;AGSLPPQNGSYRPDRVLSRELIEPLYREQVEALDAYVDLFICETMSTIEEAVTAASVAIESGKPVLVGLTLHDERAAHLRSGESIQAAIDSLIQLSIDGLLANCCLPERISDAMPIIASGGFKYRGGYANAFTHVPEGWLLDGSKEKDGSLTLREDLTPDRYCDYAVNWIKKGANIVGGCCGTTAAHIRAISESLTRETSPG
;
A
#
# COMPACT_ATOMS: atom_id res chain seq x y z
N ALA A 1 11.55 3.70 7.06
CA ALA A 1 10.93 4.18 5.81
C ALA A 1 10.23 5.50 6.07
N GLY A 2 10.42 6.52 5.24
CA GLY A 2 9.63 7.74 5.24
C GLY A 2 8.34 7.53 4.47
N SER A 3 7.19 7.64 5.15
CA SER A 3 5.87 7.53 4.52
C SER A 3 5.51 8.82 3.81
N LEU A 4 5.03 8.70 2.58
CA LEU A 4 4.46 9.78 1.77
C LEU A 4 3.00 9.43 1.47
N PRO A 5 2.03 9.89 2.29
CA PRO A 5 0.61 9.58 2.11
C PRO A 5 -0.05 10.44 1.01
N PRO A 6 -1.29 10.09 0.58
CA PRO A 6 -2.07 10.90 -0.35
C PRO A 6 -2.36 12.29 0.21
N GLN A 7 -2.37 13.31 -0.66
CA GLN A 7 -2.44 14.70 -0.23
C GLN A 7 -3.86 15.20 0.09
N ASN A 8 -4.90 14.49 -0.36
CA ASN A 8 -6.30 14.90 -0.16
C ASN A 8 -7.27 13.72 -0.04
N GLY A 9 -7.06 12.85 0.94
CA GLY A 9 -7.96 11.75 1.30
C GLY A 9 -7.56 10.41 0.68
N SER A 10 -7.23 9.44 1.52
CA SER A 10 -6.50 8.24 1.11
C SER A 10 -7.25 7.27 0.17
N TYR A 11 -8.58 7.25 0.24
CA TYR A 11 -9.43 6.35 -0.55
C TYR A 11 -10.25 7.09 -1.61
N ARG A 12 -9.91 8.36 -1.89
CA ARG A 12 -10.72 9.29 -2.67
C ARG A 12 -10.00 9.67 -3.97
N PRO A 13 -10.04 8.80 -4.99
CA PRO A 13 -9.41 9.10 -6.28
C PRO A 13 -9.99 10.38 -6.92
N ASP A 14 -11.26 10.69 -6.63
CA ASP A 14 -11.96 11.89 -7.09
C ASP A 14 -11.48 13.19 -6.42
N ARG A 15 -10.65 13.10 -5.37
CA ARG A 15 -10.11 14.24 -4.63
C ARG A 15 -8.62 14.49 -4.88
N VAL A 16 -7.97 13.64 -5.66
CA VAL A 16 -6.56 13.83 -6.05
C VAL A 16 -6.44 15.19 -6.72
N LEU A 17 -5.57 16.04 -6.16
CA LEU A 17 -5.31 17.37 -6.69
C LEU A 17 -4.39 17.27 -7.91
N SER A 18 -4.35 18.32 -8.72
CA SER A 18 -3.48 18.32 -9.91
C SER A 18 -2.01 18.18 -9.51
N ARG A 19 -1.21 17.65 -10.44
CA ARG A 19 0.23 17.49 -10.26
C ARG A 19 0.91 18.77 -9.77
N GLU A 20 0.56 19.93 -10.31
CA GLU A 20 1.16 21.22 -9.94
C GLU A 20 0.94 21.57 -8.46
N LEU A 21 -0.12 21.05 -7.85
CA LEU A 21 -0.44 21.28 -6.45
C LEU A 21 0.19 20.23 -5.52
N ILE A 22 0.19 18.96 -5.91
CA ILE A 22 0.71 17.87 -5.05
C ILE A 22 2.23 17.73 -5.11
N GLU A 23 2.88 18.05 -6.23
CA GLU A 23 4.32 17.88 -6.40
C GLU A 23 5.15 18.71 -5.38
N PRO A 24 4.86 20.01 -5.13
CA PRO A 24 5.54 20.78 -4.09
C PRO A 24 5.32 20.22 -2.68
N LEU A 25 4.15 19.66 -2.39
CA LEU A 25 3.83 19.09 -1.09
C LEU A 25 4.61 17.81 -0.82
N TYR A 26 4.74 16.94 -1.83
CA TYR A 26 5.60 15.76 -1.71
C TYR A 26 7.07 16.15 -1.56
N ARG A 27 7.51 17.21 -2.24
CA ARG A 27 8.88 17.71 -2.15
C ARG A 27 9.21 18.18 -0.73
N GLU A 28 8.33 18.96 -0.12
CA GLU A 28 8.47 19.40 1.26
C GLU A 28 8.57 18.21 2.24
N GLN A 29 7.74 17.18 2.06
CA GLN A 29 7.79 15.97 2.89
C GLN A 29 9.09 15.18 2.71
N VAL A 30 9.55 15.01 1.47
CA VAL A 30 10.83 14.33 1.18
C VAL A 30 11.99 15.09 1.83
N GLU A 31 12.06 16.41 1.65
CA GLU A 31 13.10 17.26 2.25
C GLU A 31 13.11 17.18 3.78
N ALA A 32 11.94 17.19 4.42
CA ALA A 32 11.83 17.11 5.87
C ALA A 32 12.25 15.75 6.46
N LEU A 33 11.99 14.67 5.73
CA LEU A 33 12.23 13.31 6.20
C LEU A 33 13.60 12.75 5.80
N ASP A 34 14.22 13.28 4.74
CA ASP A 34 15.36 12.65 4.08
C ASP A 34 16.46 12.25 5.08
N ALA A 35 16.96 13.18 5.89
CA ALA A 35 18.06 12.92 6.82
C ALA A 35 17.80 11.78 7.86
N TYR A 36 16.56 11.32 8.02
CA TYR A 36 16.14 10.39 9.06
C TYR A 36 15.67 9.02 8.56
N VAL A 37 15.68 8.79 7.24
CA VAL A 37 15.08 7.57 6.66
C VAL A 37 16.03 6.89 5.67
N ASP A 38 15.97 5.55 5.67
CA ASP A 38 16.75 4.70 4.75
C ASP A 38 16.10 4.55 3.36
N LEU A 39 14.78 4.76 3.26
CA LEU A 39 13.98 4.61 2.05
C LEU A 39 12.68 5.40 2.17
N PHE A 40 12.02 5.67 1.04
CA PHE A 40 10.69 6.27 0.98
C PHE A 40 9.63 5.26 0.53
N ILE A 41 8.41 5.43 1.04
CA ILE A 41 7.24 4.68 0.61
C ILE A 41 6.07 5.64 0.29
N CYS A 42 5.71 5.71 -0.98
CA CYS A 42 4.51 6.40 -1.46
C CYS A 42 3.30 5.49 -1.23
N GLU A 43 2.72 5.50 -0.03
CA GLU A 43 1.73 4.50 0.38
C GLU A 43 0.28 4.97 0.23
N THR A 44 -0.63 4.01 0.00
CA THR A 44 -2.08 4.25 -0.13
C THR A 44 -2.46 5.10 -1.34
N MET A 45 -1.72 4.98 -2.45
CA MET A 45 -1.99 5.74 -3.66
C MET A 45 -3.25 5.22 -4.37
N SER A 46 -4.24 6.10 -4.56
CA SER A 46 -5.58 5.74 -5.06
C SER A 46 -5.75 5.87 -6.58
N THR A 47 -4.84 6.60 -7.23
CA THR A 47 -4.75 6.79 -8.70
C THR A 47 -3.32 6.53 -9.18
N ILE A 48 -3.15 6.23 -10.47
CA ILE A 48 -1.82 6.11 -11.08
C ILE A 48 -1.11 7.47 -11.09
N GLU A 49 -1.83 8.56 -11.39
CA GLU A 49 -1.27 9.91 -11.47
C GLU A 49 -0.64 10.36 -10.13
N GLU A 50 -1.32 10.14 -9.01
CA GLU A 50 -0.79 10.50 -7.69
C GLU A 50 0.42 9.64 -7.33
N ALA A 51 0.36 8.33 -7.62
CA ALA A 51 1.46 7.40 -7.40
C ALA A 51 2.72 7.81 -8.18
N VAL A 52 2.57 8.11 -9.47
CA VAL A 52 3.65 8.57 -10.36
C VAL A 52 4.20 9.89 -9.87
N THR A 53 3.36 10.84 -9.47
CA THR A 53 3.81 12.14 -9.00
C THR A 53 4.62 12.01 -7.71
N ALA A 54 4.08 11.32 -6.70
CA ALA A 54 4.77 11.10 -5.43
C ALA A 54 6.10 10.37 -5.63
N ALA A 55 6.11 9.31 -6.43
CA ALA A 55 7.31 8.53 -6.73
C ALA A 55 8.35 9.37 -7.48
N SER A 56 7.93 10.18 -8.46
CA SER A 56 8.83 11.02 -9.25
C SER A 56 9.59 12.04 -8.40
N VAL A 57 8.97 12.54 -7.33
CA VAL A 57 9.63 13.42 -6.37
C VAL A 57 10.52 12.62 -5.43
N ALA A 58 10.02 11.49 -4.91
CA ALA A 58 10.75 10.67 -3.94
C ALA A 58 12.08 10.13 -4.49
N ILE A 59 12.13 9.75 -5.78
CA ILE A 59 13.36 9.23 -6.40
C ILE A 59 14.48 10.27 -6.48
N GLU A 60 14.16 11.57 -6.44
CA GLU A 60 15.16 12.64 -6.46
C GLU A 60 16.05 12.64 -5.20
N SER A 61 15.58 12.02 -4.10
CA SER A 61 16.39 11.81 -2.89
C SER A 61 17.60 10.87 -3.10
N GLY A 62 17.60 10.09 -4.18
CA GLY A 62 18.60 9.05 -4.42
C GLY A 62 18.48 7.81 -3.52
N LYS A 63 17.42 7.74 -2.69
CA LYS A 63 17.14 6.59 -1.82
C LYS A 63 16.16 5.61 -2.46
N PRO A 64 16.11 4.36 -1.97
CA PRO A 64 15.14 3.40 -2.47
C PRO A 64 13.69 3.91 -2.33
N VAL A 65 12.88 3.71 -3.36
CA VAL A 65 11.46 4.14 -3.37
C VAL A 65 10.55 2.95 -3.59
N LEU A 66 9.57 2.81 -2.70
CA LEU A 66 8.48 1.85 -2.82
C LEU A 66 7.17 2.60 -3.09
N VAL A 67 6.27 2.01 -3.87
CA VAL A 67 4.91 2.53 -4.07
C VAL A 67 3.90 1.53 -3.54
N GLY A 68 2.99 1.96 -2.67
CA GLY A 68 1.86 1.20 -2.17
C GLY A 68 0.55 1.67 -2.81
N LEU A 69 -0.10 0.80 -3.58
CA LEU A 69 -1.39 1.07 -4.22
C LEU A 69 -2.55 0.63 -3.33
N THR A 70 -3.57 1.48 -3.16
CA THR A 70 -4.83 1.05 -2.55
C THR A 70 -5.83 0.58 -3.60
N LEU A 71 -6.37 -0.62 -3.37
CA LEU A 71 -7.17 -1.35 -4.35
C LEU A 71 -8.66 -1.18 -4.11
N HIS A 72 -9.43 -1.30 -5.18
CA HIS A 72 -10.88 -1.29 -5.15
C HIS A 72 -11.42 -2.50 -4.40
N ASP A 73 -12.43 -2.32 -3.52
CA ASP A 73 -12.95 -3.41 -2.70
C ASP A 73 -13.72 -4.46 -3.52
N GLU A 74 -14.47 -4.03 -4.53
CA GLU A 74 -15.27 -4.93 -5.38
C GLU A 74 -14.53 -5.39 -6.65
N ARG A 75 -13.78 -4.51 -7.32
CA ARG A 75 -13.12 -4.81 -8.60
C ARG A 75 -11.71 -5.37 -8.38
N ALA A 76 -11.56 -6.67 -8.61
CA ALA A 76 -10.27 -7.36 -8.49
C ALA A 76 -9.19 -6.73 -9.36
N ALA A 77 -7.96 -6.62 -8.85
CA ALA A 77 -6.78 -6.11 -9.56
C ALA A 77 -6.90 -4.69 -10.18
N HIS A 78 -7.70 -3.82 -9.56
CA HIS A 78 -7.81 -2.42 -9.93
C HIS A 78 -7.58 -1.51 -8.71
N LEU A 79 -7.02 -0.33 -8.95
CA LEU A 79 -6.93 0.75 -7.98
C LEU A 79 -8.32 1.27 -7.65
N ARG A 80 -8.44 2.05 -6.56
CA ARG A 80 -9.69 2.74 -6.21
C ARG A 80 -10.24 3.62 -7.34
N SER A 81 -9.38 4.21 -8.16
CA SER A 81 -9.74 4.96 -9.37
C SER A 81 -10.38 4.12 -10.49
N GLY A 82 -10.30 2.78 -10.39
CA GLY A 82 -10.73 1.86 -11.44
C GLY A 82 -9.68 1.61 -12.51
N GLU A 83 -8.49 2.21 -12.40
CA GLU A 83 -7.32 1.92 -13.23
C GLU A 83 -6.76 0.53 -12.90
N SER A 84 -6.23 -0.19 -13.89
CA SER A 84 -5.72 -1.55 -13.66
C SER A 84 -4.32 -1.53 -13.03
N ILE A 85 -3.98 -2.57 -12.27
CA ILE A 85 -2.63 -2.73 -11.73
C ILE A 85 -1.60 -2.83 -12.86
N GLN A 86 -1.93 -3.45 -13.99
CA GLN A 86 -1.03 -3.51 -15.14
C GLN A 86 -0.68 -2.11 -15.66
N ALA A 87 -1.66 -1.22 -15.80
CA ALA A 87 -1.40 0.16 -16.22
C ALA A 87 -0.52 0.92 -15.20
N ALA A 88 -0.69 0.63 -13.91
CA ALA A 88 0.16 1.19 -12.86
C ALA A 88 1.61 0.69 -12.97
N ILE A 89 1.81 -0.60 -13.24
CA ILE A 89 3.13 -1.19 -13.50
C ILE A 89 3.79 -0.51 -14.69
N ASP A 90 3.08 -0.41 -15.82
CA ASP A 90 3.61 0.14 -17.07
C ASP A 90 4.08 1.60 -16.91
N SER A 91 3.41 2.35 -16.02
CA SER A 91 3.74 3.74 -15.70
C SER A 91 4.89 3.87 -14.70
N LEU A 92 4.86 3.08 -13.62
CA LEU A 92 5.84 3.17 -12.52
C LEU A 92 7.19 2.54 -12.86
N ILE A 93 7.24 1.56 -13.75
CA ILE A 93 8.51 0.95 -14.20
C ILE A 93 9.41 1.97 -14.91
N GLN A 94 8.83 3.01 -15.52
CA GLN A 94 9.58 4.09 -16.17
C GLN A 94 10.37 4.95 -15.17
N LEU A 95 9.96 4.96 -13.90
CA LEU A 95 10.61 5.75 -12.83
C LEU A 95 11.74 5.00 -12.13
N SER A 96 12.00 3.73 -12.49
CA SER A 96 13.02 2.89 -11.86
C SER A 96 12.89 2.76 -10.33
N ILE A 97 11.66 2.74 -9.81
CA ILE A 97 11.40 2.51 -8.38
C ILE A 97 11.82 1.09 -7.96
N ASP A 98 12.15 0.92 -6.68
CA ASP A 98 12.61 -0.37 -6.14
C ASP A 98 11.49 -1.37 -5.88
N GLY A 99 10.27 -0.90 -5.65
CA GLY A 99 9.19 -1.81 -5.30
C GLY A 99 7.78 -1.33 -5.50
N LEU A 100 6.90 -2.29 -5.76
CA LEU A 100 5.47 -2.09 -5.90
C LEU A 100 4.71 -2.99 -4.93
N LEU A 101 3.87 -2.38 -4.10
CA LEU A 101 3.10 -3.02 -3.06
C LEU A 101 1.61 -2.71 -3.25
N ALA A 102 0.74 -3.53 -2.67
CA ALA A 102 -0.66 -3.18 -2.42
C ALA A 102 -0.89 -2.98 -0.92
N ASN A 103 -1.56 -1.92 -0.51
CA ASN A 103 -1.80 -1.66 0.90
C ASN A 103 -3.15 -0.98 1.17
N CYS A 104 -3.51 -0.91 2.45
CA CYS A 104 -4.69 -0.17 2.90
C CYS A 104 -5.95 -0.57 2.12
N CYS A 105 -6.15 -1.86 1.90
CA CYS A 105 -7.30 -2.45 1.20
C CYS A 105 -7.58 -3.84 1.78
N LEU A 106 -8.63 -4.51 1.30
CA LEU A 106 -8.97 -5.84 1.78
C LEU A 106 -7.90 -6.89 1.42
N PRO A 107 -7.60 -7.87 2.30
CA PRO A 107 -6.58 -8.88 2.05
C PRO A 107 -6.86 -9.76 0.82
N GLU A 108 -8.14 -9.93 0.48
CA GLU A 108 -8.57 -10.60 -0.75
C GLU A 108 -8.12 -9.84 -2.00
N ARG A 109 -8.17 -8.49 -1.98
CA ARG A 109 -7.74 -7.68 -3.14
C ARG A 109 -6.24 -7.76 -3.35
N ILE A 110 -5.45 -7.79 -2.28
CA ILE A 110 -4.01 -8.08 -2.36
C ILE A 110 -3.77 -9.48 -2.93
N SER A 111 -4.57 -10.47 -2.51
CA SER A 111 -4.45 -11.84 -3.00
C SER A 111 -4.71 -11.98 -4.51
N ASP A 112 -5.65 -11.18 -5.05
CA ASP A 112 -5.96 -11.11 -6.48
C ASP A 112 -4.86 -10.39 -7.26
N ALA A 113 -4.32 -9.32 -6.68
CA ALA A 113 -3.29 -8.47 -7.28
C ALA A 113 -1.89 -9.11 -7.32
N MET A 114 -1.57 -9.94 -6.33
CA MET A 114 -0.18 -10.38 -6.07
C MET A 114 0.51 -11.01 -7.28
N PRO A 115 -0.11 -11.92 -8.06
CA PRO A 115 0.54 -12.50 -9.23
C PRO A 115 0.93 -11.45 -10.29
N ILE A 116 0.11 -10.42 -10.46
CA ILE A 116 0.36 -9.32 -11.42
C ILE A 116 1.52 -8.47 -10.91
N ILE A 117 1.47 -8.05 -9.64
CA ILE A 117 2.57 -7.29 -8.99
C ILE A 117 3.89 -8.07 -9.07
N ALA A 118 3.85 -9.39 -8.82
CA ALA A 118 5.04 -10.23 -8.85
C ALA A 118 5.65 -10.39 -10.24
N SER A 119 4.83 -10.31 -11.29
CA SER A 119 5.29 -10.31 -12.68
C SER A 119 5.84 -8.97 -13.16
N GLY A 120 5.65 -7.88 -12.40
CA GLY A 120 6.00 -6.51 -12.78
C GLY A 120 7.50 -6.17 -12.77
N GLY A 121 8.37 -7.11 -12.41
CA GLY A 121 9.82 -6.93 -12.49
C GLY A 121 10.45 -6.11 -11.35
N PHE A 122 9.67 -5.70 -10.35
CA PHE A 122 10.18 -4.95 -9.20
C PHE A 122 10.98 -5.82 -8.23
N LYS A 123 12.05 -5.25 -7.66
CA LYS A 123 12.91 -5.92 -6.67
C LYS A 123 12.11 -6.27 -5.42
N TYR A 124 11.36 -5.30 -4.90
CA TYR A 124 10.46 -5.50 -3.77
C TYR A 124 9.00 -5.53 -4.24
N ARG A 125 8.25 -6.48 -3.69
CA ARG A 125 6.87 -6.74 -4.10
C ARG A 125 6.09 -7.37 -2.96
N GLY A 126 4.83 -7.02 -2.84
CA GLY A 126 4.09 -7.48 -1.68
C GLY A 126 2.89 -6.66 -1.28
N GLY A 127 2.50 -6.78 -0.02
CA GLY A 127 1.37 -6.03 0.47
C GLY A 127 1.09 -6.15 1.96
N TYR A 128 0.29 -5.22 2.44
CA TYR A 128 -0.12 -5.11 3.84
C TYR A 128 -1.55 -4.54 3.91
N ALA A 129 -2.50 -5.43 4.16
CA ALA A 129 -3.93 -5.16 4.14
C ALA A 129 -4.45 -4.50 5.42
N ASN A 130 -5.65 -3.93 5.32
CA ASN A 130 -6.48 -3.56 6.47
C ASN A 130 -7.07 -4.80 7.15
N ALA A 131 -7.53 -4.62 8.39
CA ALA A 131 -8.42 -5.54 9.10
C ALA A 131 -9.87 -5.00 9.20
N PHE A 132 -10.26 -4.11 8.30
CA PHE A 132 -11.62 -3.56 8.22
C PHE A 132 -12.53 -4.42 7.36
N THR A 133 -13.85 -4.29 7.56
CA THR A 133 -14.87 -4.98 6.75
C THR A 133 -14.93 -4.44 5.33
N HIS A 134 -14.91 -3.12 5.19
CA HIS A 134 -15.05 -2.40 3.94
C HIS A 134 -14.72 -0.93 4.17
N VAL A 135 -14.15 -0.26 3.17
CA VAL A 135 -14.04 1.21 3.15
C VAL A 135 -15.03 1.74 2.13
N PRO A 136 -16.15 2.35 2.56
CA PRO A 136 -17.21 2.83 1.67
C PRO A 136 -16.70 3.81 0.62
N GLU A 137 -17.33 3.79 -0.55
CA GLU A 137 -17.15 4.85 -1.54
C GLU A 137 -17.48 6.21 -0.91
N GLY A 138 -16.63 7.20 -1.15
CA GLY A 138 -16.80 8.53 -0.57
C GLY A 138 -16.37 8.65 0.90
N TRP A 139 -15.91 7.58 1.56
CA TRP A 139 -15.37 7.67 2.93
C TRP A 139 -14.19 8.64 2.99
N LEU A 140 -14.17 9.49 4.01
CA LEU A 140 -13.16 10.51 4.22
C LEU A 140 -12.95 10.71 5.72
N LEU A 141 -11.68 10.74 6.12
CA LEU A 141 -11.23 11.10 7.46
C LEU A 141 -10.78 12.57 7.42
N ASP A 142 -11.69 13.49 7.71
CA ASP A 142 -11.46 14.94 7.63
C ASP A 142 -11.78 15.70 8.93
N GLY A 143 -12.11 15.00 10.01
CA GLY A 143 -12.50 15.57 11.28
C GLY A 143 -13.91 16.16 11.28
N SER A 144 -14.66 16.09 10.17
CA SER A 144 -15.98 16.73 10.05
C SER A 144 -17.10 15.96 10.75
N LYS A 145 -16.87 14.68 11.08
CA LYS A 145 -17.85 13.82 11.76
C LYS A 145 -17.22 13.24 13.02
N GLU A 146 -17.97 13.20 14.11
CA GLU A 146 -17.52 12.63 15.40
C GLU A 146 -17.04 11.17 15.32
N LYS A 147 -17.42 10.43 14.26
CA LYS A 147 -17.08 9.02 14.03
C LYS A 147 -16.46 8.76 12.66
N ASP A 148 -15.90 9.77 12.01
CA ASP A 148 -15.25 9.61 10.70
C ASP A 148 -14.21 8.48 10.66
N GLY A 149 -13.44 8.26 11.74
CA GLY A 149 -12.46 7.18 11.88
C GLY A 149 -12.99 5.80 12.30
N SER A 150 -14.28 5.66 12.59
CA SER A 150 -14.84 4.40 13.14
C SER A 150 -15.27 3.45 12.03
N LEU A 151 -14.31 2.88 11.31
CA LEU A 151 -14.56 1.74 10.42
C LEU A 151 -14.69 0.44 11.23
N THR A 152 -15.62 -0.42 10.82
CA THR A 152 -15.85 -1.70 11.51
C THR A 152 -14.70 -2.65 11.27
N LEU A 153 -14.12 -3.17 12.35
CA LEU A 153 -13.12 -4.24 12.28
C LEU A 153 -13.77 -5.56 11.91
N ARG A 154 -13.06 -6.37 11.12
CA ARG A 154 -13.43 -7.75 10.83
C ARG A 154 -13.09 -8.63 12.02
N GLU A 155 -14.11 -9.22 12.63
CA GLU A 155 -13.92 -10.19 13.71
C GLU A 155 -13.25 -11.48 13.21
N ASP A 156 -13.39 -11.79 11.92
CA ASP A 156 -12.84 -13.01 11.34
C ASP A 156 -11.36 -12.90 11.01
N LEU A 157 -10.80 -11.69 10.84
CA LEU A 157 -9.38 -11.46 10.60
C LEU A 157 -8.59 -11.48 11.92
N THR A 158 -8.57 -12.64 12.56
CA THR A 158 -7.67 -12.92 13.68
C THR A 158 -6.20 -12.89 13.23
N PRO A 159 -5.22 -12.78 14.16
CA PRO A 159 -3.81 -12.87 13.82
C PRO A 159 -3.43 -14.07 12.94
N ASP A 160 -3.96 -15.26 13.26
CA ASP A 160 -3.68 -16.48 12.50
C ASP A 160 -4.30 -16.43 11.09
N ARG A 161 -5.57 -15.99 10.98
CA ARG A 161 -6.22 -15.89 9.67
C ARG A 161 -5.58 -14.83 8.77
N TYR A 162 -5.14 -13.72 9.34
CA TYR A 162 -4.39 -12.71 8.60
C TYR A 162 -3.03 -13.26 8.16
N CYS A 163 -2.36 -14.04 9.01
CA CYS A 163 -1.12 -14.72 8.67
C CYS A 163 -1.31 -15.67 7.46
N ASP A 164 -2.43 -16.39 7.36
CA ASP A 164 -2.72 -17.23 6.19
C ASP A 164 -2.74 -16.43 4.88
N TYR A 165 -3.33 -15.22 4.90
CA TYR A 165 -3.27 -14.31 3.74
C TYR A 165 -1.84 -13.90 3.41
N ALA A 166 -1.06 -13.48 4.42
CA ALA A 166 0.34 -13.08 4.22
C ALA A 166 1.20 -14.22 3.64
N VAL A 167 1.07 -15.43 4.17
CA VAL A 167 1.74 -16.63 3.66
C VAL A 167 1.29 -16.93 2.22
N ASN A 168 0.00 -16.80 1.92
CA ASN A 168 -0.50 -16.94 0.56
C ASN A 168 0.08 -15.88 -0.40
N TRP A 169 0.24 -14.62 0.03
CA TRP A 169 0.90 -13.59 -0.78
C TRP A 169 2.36 -13.94 -1.07
N ILE A 170 3.08 -14.46 -0.08
CA ILE A 170 4.48 -14.92 -0.25
C ILE A 170 4.56 -16.06 -1.25
N LYS A 171 3.67 -17.06 -1.15
CA LYS A 171 3.55 -18.15 -2.14
C LYS A 171 3.26 -17.64 -3.56
N LYS A 172 2.58 -16.49 -3.68
CA LYS A 172 2.30 -15.82 -4.96
C LYS A 172 3.40 -14.84 -5.39
N GLY A 173 4.51 -14.79 -4.67
CA GLY A 173 5.71 -14.05 -5.06
C GLY A 173 6.03 -12.84 -4.18
N ALA A 174 5.25 -12.50 -3.15
CA ALA A 174 5.59 -11.41 -2.25
C ALA A 174 6.92 -11.66 -1.50
N ASN A 175 7.73 -10.62 -1.35
CA ASN A 175 8.89 -10.60 -0.46
C ASN A 175 8.83 -9.46 0.59
N ILE A 176 7.76 -8.67 0.57
CA ILE A 176 7.38 -7.73 1.64
C ILE A 176 5.95 -8.04 2.08
N VAL A 177 5.74 -8.26 3.37
CA VAL A 177 4.39 -8.39 3.96
C VAL A 177 4.32 -7.61 5.27
N GLY A 178 3.13 -7.14 5.64
CA GLY A 178 2.94 -6.39 6.87
C GLY A 178 1.45 -6.22 7.19
N GLY A 179 1.12 -5.22 8.00
CA GLY A 179 -0.25 -4.85 8.35
C GLY A 179 -0.53 -3.36 8.18
N CYS A 180 -1.77 -3.01 7.84
CA CYS A 180 -2.24 -1.63 7.75
C CYS A 180 -3.34 -1.36 8.79
N CYS A 181 -4.33 -0.52 8.49
CA CYS A 181 -5.33 -0.09 9.46
C CYS A 181 -6.11 -1.27 10.06
N GLY A 182 -6.28 -1.26 11.38
CA GLY A 182 -6.98 -2.32 12.14
C GLY A 182 -6.12 -3.55 12.46
N THR A 183 -4.95 -3.72 11.83
CA THR A 183 -4.00 -4.75 12.25
C THR A 183 -3.28 -4.34 13.54
N THR A 184 -2.65 -5.30 14.21
CA THR A 184 -1.99 -5.09 15.52
C THR A 184 -0.66 -5.84 15.57
N ALA A 185 0.13 -5.58 16.62
CA ALA A 185 1.37 -6.31 16.88
C ALA A 185 1.18 -7.84 16.94
N ALA A 186 0.00 -8.32 17.37
CA ALA A 186 -0.29 -9.75 17.38
C ALA A 186 -0.34 -10.35 15.95
N HIS A 187 -0.87 -9.60 14.98
CA HIS A 187 -0.89 -10.01 13.58
C HIS A 187 0.54 -10.11 13.01
N ILE A 188 1.36 -9.09 13.28
CA ILE A 188 2.77 -9.07 12.83
C ILE A 188 3.56 -10.21 13.48
N ARG A 189 3.31 -10.49 14.77
CA ARG A 189 3.92 -11.62 15.48
C ARG A 189 3.56 -12.96 14.85
N ALA A 190 2.29 -13.19 14.52
CA ALA A 190 1.86 -14.42 13.86
C ALA A 190 2.58 -14.65 12.51
N ILE A 191 2.69 -13.59 11.69
CA ILE A 191 3.45 -13.64 10.43
C ILE A 191 4.92 -13.99 10.71
N SER A 192 5.57 -13.28 11.63
CA SER A 192 7.00 -13.49 11.94
C SER A 192 7.29 -14.90 12.46
N GLU A 193 6.45 -15.43 13.34
CA GLU A 193 6.59 -16.79 13.87
C GLU A 193 6.40 -17.85 12.78
N SER A 194 5.44 -17.65 11.87
CA SER A 194 5.21 -18.55 10.73
C SER A 194 6.43 -18.63 9.81
N LEU A 195 6.99 -17.49 9.41
CA LEU A 195 8.16 -17.42 8.51
C LEU A 195 9.44 -17.98 9.14
N THR A 196 9.59 -17.87 10.46
CA THR A 196 10.74 -18.44 11.18
C THR A 196 10.67 -19.97 11.25
N ARG A 197 9.46 -20.54 11.36
CA ARG A 197 9.26 -21.99 11.36
C ARG A 197 9.56 -22.61 9.99
N GLU A 198 9.15 -21.95 8.90
CA GLU A 198 9.40 -22.45 7.54
C GLU A 198 10.89 -22.39 7.13
N THR A 199 11.70 -21.54 7.77
CA THR A 199 13.14 -21.38 7.47
C THR A 199 14.07 -22.21 8.35
N SER A 200 13.53 -22.95 9.33
CA SER A 200 14.30 -23.87 10.16
C SER A 200 14.54 -25.17 9.38
N PRO A 201 15.80 -25.59 9.14
CA PRO A 201 16.07 -26.87 8.49
C PRO A 201 15.63 -28.01 9.42
N GLY A 202 14.78 -28.90 8.91
CA GLY A 202 14.50 -30.20 9.53
C GLY A 202 15.69 -31.15 9.41
#